data_AF-A0A528U3J5-F1
#
_entry.id   AF-A0A528U3J5-F1
#
_cell.length_a   1.000
_cell.length_b   1.000
_cell.length_c   1.000
_cell.angle_alpha   90.00
_cell.angle_beta   90.00
_cell.angle_gamma   90.00
#
_symmetry.space_group_name_H-M   'P 1'
#
loop_
_entity.id
_entity.type
_entity.pdbx_description
1 polymer ?
#
loop_
_entity_poly.entity_id
_entity_poly.type
_entity_poly.pdbx_seq_one_letter_code
_entity_poly.pdbx_strand_id
1 'polypeptide(L)'
;MFPSADHEVDEEAPNQATVTAYDDAHISTYAALLVAEAHGTDWRDTAQAILKIDPKCEPERAHRAWASHLARARWLGTRLLAEPQKDLLQ
;
A
#
# COMPACT_ATOMS: atom_id res chain seq x y z
N MET A 1 18.64 -8.20 -4.29
CA MET A 1 18.60 -7.06 -3.35
C MET A 1 17.76 -5.99 -4.02
N PHE A 2 16.48 -5.89 -3.64
CA PHE A 2 15.60 -4.84 -4.19
C PHE A 2 15.99 -3.53 -3.52
N PRO A 3 16.06 -2.41 -4.26
CA PRO A 3 16.39 -1.12 -3.67
C PRO A 3 15.30 -0.76 -2.65
N SER A 4 15.67 -0.68 -1.38
CA SER A 4 14.85 -0.03 -0.35
C SER A 4 14.87 1.46 -0.67
N ALA A 5 14.01 1.89 -1.58
CA ALA A 5 13.61 3.27 -1.58
C ALA A 5 12.74 3.45 -0.33
N ASP A 6 13.38 3.93 0.74
CA ASP A 6 12.67 4.55 1.87
C ASP A 6 12.00 5.82 1.33
N HIS A 7 10.96 5.64 0.50
CA HIS A 7 9.98 6.70 0.29
C HIS A 7 9.12 6.69 1.54
N GLU A 8 9.25 7.76 2.31
CA GLU A 8 8.38 8.03 3.45
C GLU A 8 6.93 7.92 2.98
N VAL A 9 6.14 7.14 3.71
CA VAL A 9 4.71 6.98 3.40
C VAL A 9 3.99 8.25 3.86
N ASP A 10 3.29 8.89 2.93
CA ASP A 10 2.45 10.04 3.21
C ASP A 10 1.29 9.66 4.15
N GLU A 11 0.66 10.67 4.76
CA GLU A 11 -0.48 10.46 5.65
C GLU A 11 -1.68 9.80 4.97
N GLU A 12 -1.85 10.03 3.67
CA GLU A 12 -2.93 9.46 2.87
C GLU A 12 -2.42 9.02 1.50
N ALA A 13 -2.89 7.86 1.04
CA ALA A 13 -2.62 7.42 -0.31
C ALA A 13 -3.42 8.23 -1.35
N PRO A 14 -2.93 8.34 -2.60
CA PRO A 14 -3.68 8.94 -3.69
C PRO A 14 -5.05 8.29 -3.88
N ASN A 15 -6.07 9.11 -4.15
CA ASN A 15 -7.44 8.65 -4.40
C ASN A 15 -7.90 8.83 -5.86
N GLN A 16 -6.98 9.17 -6.77
CA GLN A 16 -7.25 9.43 -8.17
C GLN A 16 -7.62 8.14 -8.94
N ALA A 17 -8.45 8.24 -9.99
CA ALA A 17 -8.88 7.09 -10.80
C ALA A 17 -7.78 6.54 -11.75
N THR A 18 -6.57 7.08 -11.69
CA THR A 18 -5.40 6.71 -12.49
C THR A 18 -4.25 6.29 -11.58
N VAL A 19 -3.36 5.44 -12.09
CA VAL A 19 -2.09 5.15 -11.40
C VAL A 19 -1.22 6.41 -11.43
N THR A 20 -0.51 6.66 -10.34
CA THR A 20 0.33 7.84 -10.13
C THR A 20 1.79 7.40 -9.89
N ALA A 21 2.73 8.33 -10.03
CA ALA A 21 4.13 8.05 -9.69
C ALA A 21 4.32 7.66 -8.21
N TYR A 22 3.44 8.14 -7.32
CA TYR A 22 3.42 7.70 -5.92
C TYR A 22 3.12 6.20 -5.83
N ASP A 23 2.16 5.71 -6.62
CA ASP A 23 1.80 4.29 -6.60
C ASP A 23 2.99 3.41 -7.02
N ASP A 24 3.71 3.81 -8.08
CA ASP A 24 4.90 3.10 -8.57
C ASP A 24 6.02 3.08 -7.51
N ALA A 25 6.22 4.20 -6.82
CA ALA A 25 7.21 4.31 -5.75
C ALA A 25 6.87 3.45 -4.52
N HIS A 26 5.60 3.13 -4.30
CA HIS A 26 5.10 2.45 -3.08
C HIS A 26 4.54 1.03 -3.34
N ILE A 27 4.83 0.41 -4.48
CA ILE A 27 4.38 -0.95 -4.82
C ILE A 27 4.72 -1.96 -3.71
N SER A 28 5.94 -1.90 -3.16
CA SER A 28 6.37 -2.80 -2.08
C SER A 28 5.52 -2.64 -0.81
N THR A 29 5.18 -1.39 -0.46
CA THR A 29 4.31 -1.07 0.67
C THR A 29 2.91 -1.63 0.46
N TYR A 30 2.33 -1.45 -0.73
CA TYR A 30 1.02 -2.00 -1.07
C TYR A 30 1.00 -3.53 -1.04
N ALA A 31 2.02 -4.19 -1.59
CA ALA A 31 2.13 -5.65 -1.54
C ALA A 31 2.19 -6.16 -0.09
N ALA A 32 2.98 -5.50 0.77
CA ALA A 32 3.06 -5.87 2.19
C ALA A 32 1.73 -5.69 2.93
N LEU A 33 0.98 -4.61 2.64
CA LEU A 33 -0.35 -4.38 3.21
C LEU A 33 -1.35 -5.46 2.81
N LEU A 34 -1.36 -5.87 1.54
CA LEU A 34 -2.24 -6.94 1.05
C LEU A 34 -1.92 -8.30 1.67
N VAL A 35 -0.63 -8.61 1.85
CA VAL A 35 -0.20 -9.83 2.56
C VAL A 35 -0.64 -9.79 4.03
N ALA A 36 -0.43 -8.66 4.72
CA ALA A 36 -0.87 -8.49 6.10
C ALA A 36 -2.39 -8.64 6.24
N GLU A 37 -3.16 -8.08 5.31
CA GLU A 37 -4.62 -8.26 5.24
C GLU A 37 -4.99 -9.74 5.06
N ALA A 38 -4.36 -10.44 4.13
CA ALA A 38 -4.64 -11.86 3.88
C ALA A 38 -4.33 -12.76 5.09
N HIS A 39 -3.38 -12.37 5.93
CA HIS A 39 -3.08 -13.04 7.19
C HIS A 39 -3.96 -12.60 8.37
N GLY A 40 -4.86 -11.63 8.18
CA GLY A 40 -5.73 -11.10 9.23
C GLY A 40 -4.98 -10.33 10.30
N THR A 41 -3.81 -9.75 9.97
CA THR A 41 -3.01 -8.96 10.90
C THR A 41 -3.76 -7.72 11.37
N ASP A 42 -3.65 -7.37 12.66
CA ASP A 42 -4.27 -6.15 13.19
C ASP A 42 -3.71 -4.92 12.46
N TRP A 43 -4.58 -3.94 12.24
CA TRP A 43 -4.21 -2.73 11.53
C TRP A 43 -3.14 -1.92 12.27
N ARG A 44 -3.07 -2.02 13.60
CA ARG A 44 -2.06 -1.32 14.42
C ARG A 44 -0.67 -1.89 14.19
N ASP A 45 -0.56 -3.22 14.21
CA ASP A 45 0.70 -3.92 13.95
C ASP A 45 1.16 -3.66 12.52
N THR A 46 0.22 -3.65 11.58
CA THR A 46 0.45 -3.30 10.17
C THR A 46 0.95 -1.86 10.01
N ALA A 47 0.28 -0.89 10.65
CA ALA A 47 0.66 0.53 10.59
C ALA A 47 2.07 0.76 11.16
N GLN A 48 2.40 0.13 12.28
CA GLN A 48 3.74 0.24 12.88
C GLN A 48 4.81 -0.46 12.04
N ALA A 49 4.56 -1.69 11.60
CA ALA A 49 5.56 -2.51 10.94
C ALA A 49 5.83 -2.05 9.50
N ILE A 50 4.78 -1.72 8.75
CA ILE A 50 4.86 -1.40 7.31
C ILE A 50 4.92 0.10 7.07
N LEU A 51 4.03 0.88 7.69
CA LEU A 51 3.95 2.34 7.46
C LEU A 51 4.86 3.15 8.38
N LYS A 52 5.48 2.50 9.37
CA LYS A 52 6.38 3.13 10.36
C LYS A 52 5.70 4.23 11.19
N ILE A 53 4.38 4.15 11.37
CA ILE A 53 3.60 5.07 12.22
C ILE A 53 3.18 4.33 13.49
N ASP A 54 3.51 4.88 14.66
CA ASP A 54 3.14 4.28 15.94
C ASP A 54 1.66 4.58 16.29
N PRO A 55 0.76 3.57 16.27
CA PRO A 55 -0.66 3.77 16.56
C PRO A 55 -0.94 4.07 18.04
N LYS A 56 0.03 3.91 18.95
CA LYS A 56 -0.12 4.28 20.37
C LYS A 56 0.15 5.77 20.58
N CYS A 57 1.12 6.31 19.84
CA CYS A 57 1.48 7.73 19.89
C CYS A 57 0.56 8.58 19.02
N GLU A 58 0.21 8.09 17.82
CA GLU A 58 -0.54 8.84 16.81
C GLU A 58 -1.68 7.99 16.20
N PRO A 59 -2.68 7.58 17.00
CA PRO A 59 -3.69 6.59 16.60
C PRO A 59 -4.48 6.97 15.37
N GLU A 60 -4.91 8.23 15.27
CA GLU A 60 -5.71 8.68 14.13
C GLU A 60 -4.91 8.72 12.83
N ARG A 61 -3.68 9.25 12.88
CA ARG A 61 -2.78 9.32 11.72
C ARG A 61 -2.42 7.91 11.25
N ALA A 62 -2.07 7.01 12.17
CA ALA A 62 -1.79 5.61 11.85
C ALA A 62 -2.99 4.92 11.16
N HIS A 63 -4.20 5.13 11.68
CA HIS A 63 -5.40 4.53 11.11
C HIS A 63 -5.74 5.11 9.73
N ARG A 64 -5.65 6.43 9.54
CA ARG A 64 -5.88 7.08 8.23
C ARG A 64 -4.90 6.60 7.16
N ALA A 65 -3.62 6.56 7.50
CA ALA A 65 -2.58 6.06 6.60
C ALA A 65 -2.83 4.58 6.24
N TRP A 66 -3.09 3.72 7.23
CA TRP A 66 -3.41 2.32 6.98
C TRP A 66 -4.64 2.14 6.08
N ALA A 67 -5.75 2.81 6.40
CA ALA A 67 -7.00 2.63 5.68
C ALA A 67 -6.89 3.11 4.23
N SER A 68 -6.30 4.28 4.00
CA SER A 68 -6.14 4.86 2.65
C SER A 68 -5.20 4.02 1.78
N HIS A 69 -4.05 3.60 2.33
CA HIS A 69 -3.08 2.80 1.59
C HIS A 69 -3.57 1.39 1.31
N LEU A 70 -4.29 0.76 2.25
CA LEU A 70 -4.89 -0.55 2.01
C LEU A 70 -6.00 -0.48 0.96
N ALA A 71 -6.86 0.55 1.01
CA ALA A 71 -7.87 0.78 -0.02
C ALA A 71 -7.22 0.98 -1.39
N ARG A 72 -6.14 1.76 -1.45
CA ARG A 72 -5.39 1.99 -2.69
C ARG A 72 -4.73 0.71 -3.22
N ALA A 73 -4.12 -0.08 -2.34
CA ALA A 73 -3.52 -1.36 -2.68
C ALA A 73 -4.54 -2.35 -3.28
N ARG A 74 -5.73 -2.46 -2.67
CA ARG A 74 -6.82 -3.29 -3.20
C ARG A 74 -7.27 -2.81 -4.58
N TRP A 75 -7.42 -1.50 -4.76
CA TRP A 75 -7.80 -0.94 -6.06
C TRP A 75 -6.78 -1.25 -7.16
N LEU A 76 -5.47 -1.09 -6.88
CA LEU A 76 -4.41 -1.50 -7.80
C LEU A 76 -4.45 -3.02 -8.07
N GLY A 77 -4.64 -3.82 -7.03
CA GLY A 77 -4.76 -5.27 -7.14
C GLY A 77 -5.91 -5.71 -8.07
N THR A 78 -7.07 -5.05 -7.99
CA THR A 78 -8.18 -5.34 -8.91
C THR A 78 -7.87 -5.01 -10.36
N ARG A 79 -7.04 -3.99 -10.65
CA ARG A 79 -6.59 -3.67 -12.01
C ARG A 79 -5.57 -4.67 -12.54
N LEU A 80 -4.61 -5.10 -11.70
CA LEU A 80 -3.63 -6.12 -12.06
C LEU A 80 -4.29 -7.49 -12.36
N LEU A 81 -5.44 -7.77 -11.74
CA LEU A 81 -6.22 -8.97 -11.99
C LEU A 81 -7.23 -8.82 -13.16
N ALA A 82 -7.52 -7.60 -13.59
CA ALA A 82 -8.51 -7.30 -14.64
C ALA A 82 -7.92 -7.16 -16.05
N GLU A 83 -6.60 -7.02 -16.20
CA GLU A 83 -5.93 -6.95 -17.49
C GLU A 83 -5.22 -8.28 -17.81
N PRO A 84 -5.59 -9.01 -18.89
CA PRO A 84 -4.71 -10.03 -19.43
C PRO A 84 -3.45 -9.32 -19.92
N GLN A 85 -2.28 -9.75 -19.46
CA GLN A 85 -0.99 -9.20 -19.86
C GLN A 85 -0.80 -9.40 -21.38
N LYS A 86 -1.27 -8.44 -22.18
CA LYS A 86 -1.24 -8.50 -23.65
C LYS A 86 0.14 -8.25 -24.25
N ASP A 87 1.13 -7.92 -23.43
CA ASP A 87 2.45 -7.47 -23.91
C ASP A 87 3.59 -8.46 -23.66
N LEU A 88 3.31 -9.73 -23.31
CA LEU A 88 4.35 -10.79 -23.26
C LEU A 88 4.47 -11.63 -24.55
N LEU A 89 3.79 -11.21 -25.63
CA LEU A 89 3.91 -11.82 -26.96
C LEU A 89 4.02 -10.73 -28.03
N GLN A 90 5.14 -10.01 -28.07
CA GLN A 90 5.68 -9.38 -29.27
C GLN A 90 7.19 -9.66 -29.33
#